data_AF-A0A495TWS2-F1
#
_entry.id   AF-A0A495TWS2-F1
#
_cell.length_a   1.000
_cell.length_b   1.000
_cell.length_c   1.000
_cell.angle_alpha   90.00
_cell.angle_beta   90.00
_cell.angle_gamma   90.00
#
_symmetry.space_group_name_H-M   'P 1'
#
loop_
_entity.id
_entity.type
_entity.pdbx_description
1 polymer ?
#
loop_
_entity_poly.entity_id
_entity_poly.type
_entity_poly.pdbx_seq_one_letter_code
_entity_poly.pdbx_strand_id
1 'polypeptide(L)'
;MVLYHRGAAIQASSVRYGHTFVARACILKEDGESTSLEDLGQFASPACAYEFAVRCASAFVDGMPMPRCPFGKSSHVDETVNN
;
A
#
# COMPACT_ATOMS: atom_id res chain seq x y z
N MET A 1 1.48 1.48 -14.29
CA MET A 1 1.67 2.94 -14.49
C MET A 1 2.46 3.45 -13.30
N VAL A 2 3.53 4.22 -13.57
CA VAL A 2 4.39 4.79 -12.53
C VAL A 2 4.02 6.26 -12.34
N LEU A 3 3.73 6.67 -11.11
CA LEU A 3 3.53 8.06 -10.73
C LEU A 3 4.82 8.58 -10.09
N TYR A 4 5.13 9.86 -10.30
CA TYR A 4 6.22 10.53 -9.59
C TYR A 4 5.63 11.47 -8.55
N HIS A 5 6.05 11.33 -7.30
CA HIS A 5 5.56 12.12 -6.18
C HIS A 5 6.71 12.43 -5.22
N ARG A 6 6.98 13.72 -4.99
CA ARG A 6 8.07 14.22 -4.11
C ARG A 6 9.43 13.53 -4.35
N GLY A 7 9.82 13.37 -5.61
CA GLY A 7 11.09 12.71 -5.98
C GLY A 7 11.03 11.18 -5.99
N ALA A 8 10.01 10.55 -5.39
CA ALA A 8 9.84 9.11 -5.43
C ALA A 8 9.02 8.65 -6.64
N ALA A 9 9.45 7.55 -7.27
CA ALA A 9 8.67 6.84 -8.28
C ALA A 9 7.77 5.80 -7.61
N ILE A 10 6.47 5.99 -7.70
CA ILE A 10 5.42 5.14 -7.16
C ILE A 10 4.88 4.24 -8.27
N GLN A 11 5.10 2.95 -8.13
CA GLN A 11 4.45 1.92 -8.94
C GLN A 11 3.30 1.30 -8.15
N ALA A 12 2.08 1.81 -8.38
CA ALA A 12 0.86 1.19 -7.86
C ALA A 12 0.41 0.04 -8.77
N SER A 13 -0.10 -1.02 -8.14
CA SER A 13 -0.56 -2.24 -8.81
C SER A 13 -1.73 -2.85 -8.04
N SER A 14 -2.71 -3.39 -8.77
CA SER A 14 -3.78 -4.21 -8.20
C SER A 14 -3.60 -5.65 -8.65
N VAL A 15 -3.55 -6.59 -7.72
CA VAL A 15 -3.41 -8.03 -8.02
C VAL A 15 -4.71 -8.74 -7.71
N ARG A 16 -5.23 -9.52 -8.65
CA ARG A 16 -6.43 -10.33 -8.41
C ARG A 16 -6.07 -11.54 -7.54
N TYR A 17 -6.78 -11.72 -6.43
CA TYR A 17 -6.67 -12.86 -5.53
C TYR A 17 -8.04 -13.53 -5.36
N GLY A 18 -8.29 -14.58 -6.15
CA GLY A 18 -9.61 -15.22 -6.21
C GLY A 18 -10.70 -14.27 -6.74
N HIS A 19 -11.64 -13.92 -5.84
CA HIS A 19 -12.75 -12.99 -6.11
C HIS A 19 -12.49 -11.56 -5.65
N THR A 20 -11.34 -11.29 -5.03
CA THR A 20 -10.95 -9.96 -4.56
C THR A 20 -9.73 -9.43 -5.31
N PHE A 21 -9.43 -8.15 -5.11
CA PHE A 21 -8.29 -7.45 -5.65
C PHE A 21 -7.49 -6.85 -4.51
N VAL A 22 -6.21 -7.20 -4.45
CA VAL A 22 -5.26 -6.71 -3.47
C VAL A 22 -4.61 -5.43 -3.99
N ALA A 23 -4.59 -4.40 -3.16
CA ALA A 23 -3.82 -3.19 -3.38
C ALA A 23 -2.34 -3.42 -3.04
N ARG A 24 -1.43 -3.12 -3.97
CA ARG A 24 0.03 -3.18 -3.77
C ARG A 24 0.68 -1.93 -4.34
N ALA A 25 1.78 -1.49 -3.74
CA ALA A 25 2.58 -0.42 -4.30
C ALA A 25 4.07 -0.65 -4.05
N CYS A 26 4.90 -0.28 -5.01
CA CYS A 26 6.34 -0.17 -4.82
C CYS A 26 6.73 1.29 -4.96
N ILE A 27 7.61 1.77 -4.09
CA ILE A 27 8.10 3.14 -4.07
C ILE A 27 9.61 3.04 -4.30
N LEU A 28 10.12 3.73 -5.29
CA LEU A 28 11.55 3.87 -5.54
C LEU A 28 11.95 5.31 -5.24
N LYS A 29 12.78 5.51 -4.23
CA LYS A 29 13.28 6.84 -3.81
C LYS A 29 14.45 7.26 -4.71
N GLU A 30 14.79 8.54 -4.67
CA GLU A 30 15.88 9.14 -5.47
C GLU A 30 17.25 8.54 -5.14
N ASP A 31 17.44 8.08 -3.90
CA ASP A 31 18.66 7.39 -3.44
C ASP A 31 18.81 5.97 -4.04
N GLY A 32 17.81 5.48 -4.80
CA GLY A 32 17.78 4.14 -5.37
C GLY A 32 17.20 3.09 -4.42
N GLU A 33 16.90 3.45 -3.17
CA GLU A 33 16.18 2.60 -2.23
C GLU A 33 14.74 2.34 -2.70
N SER A 34 14.40 1.06 -2.83
CA SER A 34 13.04 0.62 -3.13
C SER A 34 12.32 0.09 -1.90
N THR A 35 11.15 0.63 -1.60
CA THR A 35 10.23 0.16 -0.57
C THR A 35 9.01 -0.47 -1.21
N SER A 36 8.84 -1.79 -1.05
CA SER A 36 7.58 -2.45 -1.38
C SER A 36 6.61 -2.32 -0.23
N LEU A 37 5.51 -1.62 -0.47
CA LEU A 37 4.32 -1.70 0.37
C LEU A 37 3.63 -3.02 0.04
N GLU A 38 3.56 -3.89 1.05
CA GLU A 38 3.01 -5.24 0.95
C GLU A 38 1.49 -5.22 0.65
N ASP A 39 0.77 -6.27 1.04
CA ASP A 39 -0.68 -6.34 0.90
C ASP A 39 -1.33 -5.18 1.66
N LEU A 40 -1.70 -4.08 1.00
CA LEU A 40 -2.24 -2.90 1.69
C LEU A 40 -3.67 -3.18 2.14
N GLY A 41 -4.44 -3.92 1.33
CA GLY A 41 -5.73 -4.48 1.67
C GLY A 41 -6.47 -5.05 0.46
N GLN A 42 -7.64 -5.65 0.72
CA GLN A 42 -8.47 -6.33 -0.26
C GLN A 42 -9.71 -5.52 -0.62
N PHE A 43 -10.05 -5.51 -1.91
CA PHE A 43 -11.15 -4.75 -2.49
C PHE A 43 -11.95 -5.63 -3.45
N ALA A 44 -13.23 -5.34 -3.62
CA ALA A 44 -14.07 -6.01 -4.62
C ALA A 44 -13.81 -5.52 -6.06
N SER A 45 -13.09 -4.41 -6.24
CA SER A 45 -12.81 -3.78 -7.53
C SER A 45 -11.32 -3.49 -7.71
N PRO A 46 -10.75 -3.74 -8.90
CA PRO A 46 -9.35 -3.43 -9.20
C PRO A 46 -9.08 -1.92 -9.17
N ALA A 47 -10.06 -1.10 -9.59
CA ALA A 47 -9.92 0.36 -9.58
C ALA A 47 -9.79 0.88 -8.14
N CYS A 48 -10.64 0.41 -7.23
CA CYS A 48 -10.55 0.77 -5.81
C CYS A 48 -9.23 0.32 -5.17
N ALA A 49 -8.77 -0.90 -5.48
CA ALA A 49 -7.48 -1.39 -5.02
C ALA A 49 -6.32 -0.51 -5.53
N TYR A 50 -6.36 -0.12 -6.80
CA TYR A 50 -5.33 0.73 -7.40
C TYR A 50 -5.31 2.13 -6.78
N GLU A 51 -6.46 2.81 -6.68
CA GLU A 51 -6.55 4.13 -6.09
C GLU A 51 -6.09 4.13 -4.62
N PHE A 52 -6.45 3.08 -3.87
CA PHE A 52 -6.01 2.92 -2.50
C PHE A 52 -4.49 2.71 -2.42
N ALA A 53 -3.91 1.90 -3.30
CA ALA A 53 -2.46 1.70 -3.38
C ALA A 53 -1.71 3.02 -3.63
N VAL A 54 -2.22 3.87 -4.54
CA VAL A 54 -1.65 5.20 -4.82
C VAL A 54 -1.72 6.09 -3.57
N ARG A 55 -2.85 6.11 -2.87
CA ARG A 55 -3.01 6.90 -1.63
C ARG A 55 -2.07 6.44 -0.52
N CYS A 56 -1.96 5.13 -0.30
CA CYS A 56 -1.01 4.57 0.67
C CYS A 56 0.43 4.92 0.34
N ALA A 57 0.81 4.79 -0.94
CA ALA A 57 2.16 5.10 -1.37
C ALA A 57 2.48 6.59 -1.23
N SER A 58 1.54 7.46 -1.60
CA SER A 58 1.70 8.90 -1.40
C SER A 58 1.83 9.23 0.09
N ALA A 59 0.94 8.70 0.94
CA ALA A 59 1.01 8.90 2.39
C ALA A 59 2.35 8.43 2.98
N PHE A 60 2.87 7.30 2.53
CA PHE A 60 4.19 6.80 2.95
C PHE A 60 5.32 7.77 2.56
N VAL A 61 5.32 8.26 1.31
CA VAL A 61 6.30 9.26 0.84
C VAL A 61 6.15 10.58 1.59
N ASP A 62 4.93 10.99 1.93
CA ASP A 62 4.64 12.19 2.71
C ASP A 62 5.00 12.06 4.20
N GLY A 63 5.34 10.86 4.70
CA GLY A 63 5.54 10.59 6.13
C GLY A 63 4.23 10.68 6.94
N MET A 64 3.10 10.57 6.26
CA MET A 64 1.76 10.64 6.83
C MET A 64 1.28 9.24 7.26
N PRO A 65 0.37 9.14 8.24
CA PRO A 65 -0.19 7.85 8.64
C PRO A 65 -0.88 7.16 7.47
N MET A 66 -0.64 5.85 7.32
CA MET A 66 -1.27 5.06 6.26
C MET A 66 -2.80 5.10 6.39
N PRO A 67 -3.52 5.33 5.28
CA PRO A 67 -4.97 5.27 5.30
C PRO A 67 -5.42 3.86 5.70
N ARG A 68 -6.43 3.76 6.56
CA ARG A 68 -7.00 2.47 6.95
C ARG A 68 -7.79 1.90 5.80
N CYS A 69 -7.61 0.60 5.56
CA CYS A 69 -8.46 -0.14 4.65
C CYS A 69 -9.90 -0.17 5.16
N PRO A 70 -10.90 0.06 4.29
CA PRO A 70 -12.31 0.00 4.67
C PRO A 70 -12.74 -1.42 5.09
N PHE A 71 -12.11 -2.44 4.51
CA PHE A 71 -12.28 -3.84 4.91
C PHE A 71 -10.98 -4.27 5.61
N GLY A 72 -10.99 -4.17 6.94
CA GLY A 72 -9.82 -4.50 7.73
C GLY A 72 -9.52 -6.00 7.66
N LYS A 73 -8.28 -6.35 7.32
CA LYS A 73 -7.67 -7.53 7.93
C LYS A 73 -7.65 -7.25 9.42
N SER A 74 -8.32 -8.10 10.21
CA SER A 74 -8.26 -8.04 11.67
C SER A 74 -6.78 -8.09 12.04
N SER A 75 -6.22 -6.93 12.36
CA SER A 75 -4.89 -6.83 12.95
C SER A 75 -5.04 -7.40 14.35
N HIS A 76 -4.85 -8.71 14.48
CA HIS A 76 -4.40 -9.27 15.74
C HIS A 76 -2.98 -8.70 15.94
N VAL A 77 -2.93 -7.53 16.58
CA VAL A 77 -1.74 -7.06 17.27
C VAL A 77 -1.55 -8.06 18.41
N ASP A 78 -0.74 -9.08 18.17
CA ASP A 78 -0.16 -9.84 19.26
C ASP A 78 0.85 -8.92 19.94
N GLU A 79 0.34 -8.23 20.97
CA GLU A 79 1.14 -7.61 21.99
C GLU A 79 1.83 -8.73 22.79
N THR A 80 2.88 -9.35 22.24
CA THR A 80 3.83 -10.06 23.09
C THR A 80 4.70 -9.02 23.78
N VAL A 81 4.17 -8.50 24.87
CA VAL A 81 4.99 -8.16 26.04
C VAL A 81 5.78 -9.42 26.41
N ASN A 82 7.11 -9.37 26.39
CA ASN A 82 7.85 -10.22 27.32
C ASN A 82 9.12 -9.55 27.83
N ASN A 83 9.14 -9.56 29.15
CA ASN A 83 10.00 -8.90 30.12
C ASN A 83 11.34 -9.62 30.32
#